data_AF-A0A6J7BBD8-F1
#
_entry.id   AF-A0A6J7BBD8-F1
#
_cell.length_a   1.000
_cell.length_b   1.000
_cell.length_c   1.000
_cell.angle_alpha   90.00
_cell.angle_beta   90.00
_cell.angle_gamma   90.00
#
_symmetry.space_group_name_H-M   'P 1'
#
loop_
_entity.id
_entity.type
_entity.pdbx_description
1 polymer ?
#
loop_
_entity_poly.entity_id
_entity_poly.type
_entity_poly.pdbx_seq_one_letter_code
_entity_poly.pdbx_strand_id
1 'polypeptide(L)'
;MEALTAIRTADWITMGPGSWFSSVMPHLLVPMQLDALSRSKAKKILILNLDAHSNTVGEEFAGSTPEEHLELFSEYAPDVSIDYFLVDRSVIRDEIALATIARRLGGQIVAVDIRKAPGSIHHDVTQLALHLGHIMRQSLVG
;
A
#
# COMPACT_ATOMS: atom_id res chain seq x y z
N MET A 1 5.42 2.45 -23.34
CA MET A 1 5.02 1.03 -23.46
C MET A 1 5.72 0.15 -22.43
N GLU A 2 6.97 0.42 -22.06
CA GLU A 2 7.75 -0.33 -21.08
C GLU A 2 7.05 -0.54 -19.73
N ALA A 3 6.51 0.51 -19.12
CA ALA A 3 5.82 0.42 -17.83
C ALA A 3 4.61 -0.55 -17.84
N LEU A 4 3.79 -0.53 -18.90
CA LEU A 4 2.65 -1.44 -19.01
C LEU A 4 3.11 -2.89 -19.21
N THR A 5 4.21 -3.10 -19.94
CA THR A 5 4.81 -4.43 -20.06
C THR A 5 5.31 -4.92 -18.71
N ALA A 6 6.02 -4.07 -17.95
CA ALA A 6 6.49 -4.40 -16.61
C ALA A 6 5.35 -4.80 -15.67
N ILE A 7 4.24 -4.05 -15.65
CA ILE A 7 3.05 -4.39 -14.85
C ILE A 7 2.47 -5.76 -15.25
N ARG A 8 2.42 -6.06 -16.56
CA ARG A 8 1.85 -7.33 -17.07
C ARG A 8 2.72 -8.55 -16.77
N THR A 9 4.04 -8.39 -16.74
CA THR A 9 4.98 -9.51 -16.58
C THR A 9 5.56 -9.64 -15.17
N ALA A 10 5.24 -8.71 -14.28
CA ALA A 10 5.72 -8.77 -12.90
C ALA A 10 5.12 -9.96 -12.15
N ASP A 11 5.92 -10.59 -11.30
CA ASP A 11 5.42 -11.50 -10.27
C ASP A 11 4.88 -10.73 -9.06
N TRP A 12 5.48 -9.56 -8.79
CA TRP A 12 5.16 -8.69 -7.66
C TRP A 12 5.06 -7.23 -8.08
N ILE A 13 4.08 -6.53 -7.53
CA ILE A 13 3.91 -5.09 -7.67
C ILE A 13 3.84 -4.49 -6.26
N THR A 14 4.73 -3.55 -5.97
CA THR A 14 4.69 -2.77 -4.74
C THR A 14 4.21 -1.36 -5.05
N MET A 15 3.30 -0.83 -4.23
CA MET A 15 2.81 0.55 -4.31
C MET A 15 3.03 1.24 -2.98
N GLY A 16 3.40 2.53 -3.03
CA GLY A 16 3.85 3.25 -1.85
C GLY A 16 5.21 2.76 -1.32
N PRO A 17 5.66 3.30 -0.17
CA PRO A 17 5.06 4.43 0.52
C PRO A 17 5.27 5.73 -0.26
N GLY A 18 4.57 6.80 0.12
CA GLY A 18 4.70 8.13 -0.49
C GLY A 18 3.43 8.95 -0.39
N SER A 19 3.52 10.26 -0.63
CA SER A 19 2.36 11.16 -0.62
C SER A 19 1.28 10.64 -1.57
N TRP A 20 0.08 10.37 -1.05
CA TRP A 20 -0.98 9.72 -1.82
C TRP A 20 -1.37 10.51 -3.07
N PHE A 21 -1.60 11.82 -2.96
CA PHE A 21 -2.00 12.64 -4.11
C PHE A 21 -0.94 12.82 -5.17
N SER A 22 0.32 13.02 -4.77
CA SER A 22 1.39 13.40 -5.70
C SER A 22 2.21 12.21 -6.18
N SER A 23 2.12 11.05 -5.50
CA SER A 23 2.98 9.89 -5.76
C SER A 23 2.23 8.58 -5.95
N VAL A 24 1.08 8.34 -5.32
CA VAL A 24 0.34 7.05 -5.44
C VAL A 24 -0.82 7.17 -6.42
N MET A 25 -1.74 8.09 -6.15
CA MET A 25 -2.94 8.35 -6.95
C MET A 25 -2.68 8.68 -8.42
N PRO A 26 -1.63 9.43 -8.82
CA PRO A 26 -1.40 9.73 -10.23
C PRO A 26 -1.26 8.47 -11.10
N HIS A 27 -0.75 7.37 -10.53
CA HIS A 27 -0.66 6.09 -11.24
C HIS A 27 -2.01 5.38 -11.39
N LEU A 28 -2.94 5.62 -10.46
CA LEU A 28 -4.32 5.11 -10.52
C LEU A 28 -5.21 5.95 -11.46
N LEU A 29 -4.90 7.24 -11.61
CA LEU A 29 -5.63 8.16 -12.50
C LEU A 29 -5.30 8.00 -13.99
N VAL A 30 -4.27 7.21 -14.35
CA VAL A 30 -3.95 6.89 -15.74
C VAL A 30 -4.70 5.61 -16.15
N PRO A 31 -5.75 5.68 -17.00
CA PRO A 31 -6.64 4.54 -17.23
C PRO A 31 -5.93 3.28 -17.74
N MET A 32 -4.91 3.44 -18.60
CA MET A 32 -4.15 2.30 -19.11
C MET A 32 -3.29 1.62 -18.04
N GLN A 33 -2.79 2.37 -17.05
CA GLN A 33 -2.04 1.79 -15.93
C GLN A 33 -3.00 1.10 -14.97
N LEU A 34 -4.15 1.72 -14.66
CA LEU A 34 -5.18 1.13 -13.82
C LEU A 34 -5.73 -0.20 -14.40
N ASP A 35 -6.04 -0.22 -15.70
CA ASP A 35 -6.46 -1.46 -16.39
C ASP A 35 -5.36 -2.53 -16.35
N ALA A 36 -4.10 -2.15 -16.55
CA ALA A 36 -2.98 -3.08 -16.45
C ALA A 36 -2.81 -3.62 -15.02
N LEU A 37 -2.97 -2.79 -13.99
CA LEU A 37 -2.91 -3.19 -12.58
C LEU A 37 -4.05 -4.17 -12.25
N SER A 38 -5.28 -3.84 -12.65
CA SER A 38 -6.47 -4.68 -12.42
C SER A 38 -6.34 -6.05 -13.09
N ARG A 39 -5.84 -6.11 -14.33
CA ARG A 39 -5.64 -7.37 -15.08
C ARG A 39 -4.38 -8.13 -14.70
N SER A 40 -3.44 -7.51 -13.97
CA SER A 40 -2.16 -8.14 -13.66
C SER A 40 -2.35 -9.32 -12.71
N LYS A 41 -1.71 -10.45 -13.03
CA LYS A 41 -1.63 -11.64 -12.17
C LYS A 41 -0.59 -11.50 -11.05
N ALA A 42 0.20 -10.42 -11.07
CA ALA A 42 1.18 -10.15 -10.04
C ALA A 42 0.52 -10.04 -8.67
N LYS A 43 1.20 -10.56 -7.65
CA LYS A 43 0.87 -10.30 -6.25
C LYS A 43 1.14 -8.83 -5.93
N LYS A 44 0.20 -8.17 -5.26
CA LYS A 44 0.25 -6.73 -5.00
C LYS A 44 0.44 -6.45 -3.51
N ILE A 45 1.43 -5.62 -3.19
CA ILE A 45 1.69 -5.13 -1.84
C ILE A 45 1.50 -3.61 -1.83
N LEU A 46 0.65 -3.13 -0.93
CA LEU A 46 0.49 -1.71 -0.66
C LEU A 46 1.20 -1.36 0.65
N ILE A 47 2.20 -0.49 0.60
CA ILE A 47 2.98 -0.05 1.75
C ILE A 47 2.41 1.28 2.24
N LEU A 48 1.82 1.27 3.43
CA LEU A 48 1.17 2.44 4.02
C LEU A 48 2.20 3.40 4.64
N ASN A 49 1.82 4.67 4.69
CA ASN A 49 2.64 5.74 5.25
C ASN A 49 2.71 5.66 6.79
N LEU A 50 3.72 6.30 7.38
CA LEU A 50 3.98 6.32 8.83
C LEU A 50 3.34 7.51 9.55
N ASP A 51 2.69 8.36 8.77
CA ASP A 51 2.36 9.72 9.10
C ASP A 51 0.92 9.79 9.59
N ALA A 52 0.78 10.20 10.84
CA ALA A 52 -0.41 10.87 11.35
C ALA A 52 -0.02 12.35 11.52
N HIS A 53 0.09 13.12 10.43
CA HIS A 53 0.36 14.56 10.51
C HIS A 53 -0.62 15.38 9.66
N SER A 54 -1.41 16.18 10.38
CA SER A 54 -2.42 17.15 9.94
C SER A 54 -1.87 18.49 9.45
N ASN A 55 -0.59 18.57 9.04
CA ASN A 55 0.11 19.86 9.02
C ASN A 55 0.44 20.42 7.64
N THR A 56 -0.04 19.80 6.57
CA THR A 56 -0.03 20.41 5.24
C THR A 56 -1.47 20.67 4.81
N VAL A 57 -1.86 21.94 4.67
CA VAL A 57 -3.20 22.40 4.26
C VAL A 57 -3.65 21.86 2.88
N GLY A 58 -2.78 21.14 2.16
CA GLY A 58 -3.11 20.40 0.93
C GLY A 58 -3.18 18.87 1.06
N GLU A 59 -2.73 18.29 2.19
CA GLU A 59 -2.79 16.84 2.48
C GLU A 59 -4.01 16.45 3.33
N GLU A 60 -4.79 17.42 3.78
CA GLU A 60 -6.02 17.25 4.59
C GLU A 60 -7.10 16.38 3.92
N PHE A 61 -6.99 16.13 2.60
CA PHE A 61 -7.88 15.27 1.82
C PHE A 61 -7.35 13.84 1.63
N ALA A 62 -6.10 13.56 2.03
CA ALA A 62 -5.53 12.21 2.03
C ALA A 62 -5.66 11.74 3.47
N GLY A 63 -6.40 10.64 3.66
CA GLY A 63 -6.63 10.04 4.96
C GLY A 63 -5.51 10.26 5.97
N SER A 64 -5.84 10.78 7.15
CA SER A 64 -4.89 10.91 8.26
C SER A 64 -4.59 9.57 8.94
N THR A 65 -5.25 8.50 8.51
CA THR A 65 -5.20 7.16 9.10
C THR A 65 -5.01 6.08 8.03
N PRO A 66 -4.46 4.91 8.41
CA PRO A 66 -4.36 3.77 7.50
C PRO A 66 -5.71 3.37 6.89
N GLU A 67 -6.80 3.46 7.65
CA GLU A 67 -8.15 3.14 7.23
C GLU A 67 -8.61 4.07 6.10
N GLU A 68 -8.49 5.38 6.29
CA GLU A 68 -8.87 6.37 5.28
C GLU A 68 -8.02 6.25 4.00
N HIS A 69 -6.73 5.89 4.11
CA HIS A 69 -5.91 5.58 2.94
C HIS A 69 -6.43 4.38 2.14
N LEU A 70 -6.91 3.33 2.82
CA LEU A 70 -7.50 2.17 2.15
C LEU A 70 -8.84 2.50 1.50
N GLU A 71 -9.66 3.32 2.16
CA GLU A 71 -10.92 3.81 1.61
C GLU A 71 -10.69 4.65 0.36
N LEU A 72 -9.71 5.57 0.41
CA LEU A 72 -9.31 6.38 -0.75
C LEU A 72 -8.81 5.49 -1.89
N PHE A 73 -7.98 4.48 -1.61
CA PHE A 73 -7.57 3.52 -2.63
C PHE A 73 -8.77 2.82 -3.27
N SER A 74 -9.74 2.37 -2.45
CA SER A 74 -10.96 1.72 -2.94
C SER A 74 -11.80 2.60 -3.85
N GLU A 75 -11.83 3.91 -3.60
CA GLU A 75 -12.58 4.88 -4.40
C GLU A 75 -11.97 5.05 -5.79
N TYR A 76 -10.65 5.17 -5.87
CA TYR A 76 -9.95 5.45 -7.13
C TYR A 76 -9.55 4.21 -7.93
N ALA A 77 -9.46 3.05 -7.28
CA ALA A 77 -9.06 1.79 -7.91
C ALA A 77 -9.94 0.60 -7.47
N PRO A 78 -11.28 0.68 -7.63
CA PRO A 78 -12.21 -0.33 -7.12
C PRO A 78 -12.00 -1.73 -7.72
N ASP A 79 -11.48 -1.79 -8.94
CA ASP A 79 -11.22 -3.05 -9.66
C ASP A 79 -9.79 -3.60 -9.44
N VAL A 80 -8.99 -2.96 -8.59
CA VAL A 80 -7.64 -3.42 -8.25
C VAL A 80 -7.66 -4.10 -6.89
N SER A 81 -7.49 -5.42 -6.87
CA SER A 81 -7.27 -6.15 -5.63
C SER A 81 -5.84 -5.95 -5.11
N ILE A 82 -5.66 -5.95 -3.79
CA ILE A 82 -4.35 -5.93 -3.14
C ILE A 82 -4.25 -7.18 -2.28
N ASP A 83 -3.14 -7.91 -2.36
CA ASP A 83 -2.95 -9.14 -1.57
C ASP A 83 -2.49 -8.83 -0.14
N TYR A 84 -1.58 -7.85 0.01
CA TYR A 84 -0.97 -7.50 1.29
C TYR A 84 -0.92 -6.00 1.50
N PHE A 85 -1.36 -5.56 2.67
CA PHE A 85 -1.21 -4.19 3.13
C PHE A 85 -0.16 -4.17 4.22
N LEU A 86 1.02 -3.66 3.90
CA LEU A 86 2.12 -3.55 4.86
C LEU A 86 1.95 -2.28 5.67
N VAL A 87 1.78 -2.42 6.99
CA VAL A 87 1.47 -1.32 7.90
C VAL A 87 2.42 -1.34 9.07
N ASP A 88 2.93 -0.17 9.44
CA ASP A 88 3.66 -0.05 10.70
C ASP A 88 2.71 -0.23 11.88
N ARG A 89 3.08 -1.11 12.81
CA ARG A 89 2.21 -1.44 13.95
C ARG A 89 1.89 -0.21 14.80
N SER A 90 2.75 0.80 14.81
CA SER A 90 2.55 2.01 15.61
C SER A 90 1.45 2.95 15.08
N VAL A 91 0.98 2.76 13.84
CA VAL A 91 -0.06 3.63 13.24
C VAL A 91 -1.46 3.00 13.28
N ILE A 92 -1.55 1.73 13.65
CA ILE A 92 -2.83 1.01 13.73
C ILE A 92 -3.57 1.43 15.00
N ARG A 93 -4.76 2.00 14.84
CA ARG A 93 -5.65 2.38 15.97
C ARG A 93 -6.72 1.34 16.22
N ASP A 94 -7.30 0.78 15.15
CA ASP A 94 -8.29 -0.29 15.20
C ASP A 94 -7.93 -1.39 14.21
N GLU A 95 -7.29 -2.44 14.72
CA GLU A 95 -6.84 -3.58 13.91
C GLU A 95 -8.02 -4.32 13.25
N ILE A 96 -9.18 -4.38 13.90
CA ILE A 96 -10.35 -5.09 13.39
C ILE A 96 -10.97 -4.31 12.23
N ALA A 97 -11.14 -3.01 12.39
CA ALA A 97 -11.65 -2.14 11.32
C ALA A 97 -10.71 -2.17 10.11
N LEU A 98 -9.42 -1.95 10.33
CA LEU A 98 -8.42 -1.94 9.27
C LEU A 98 -8.35 -3.29 8.52
N ALA A 99 -8.35 -4.41 9.25
CA ALA A 99 -8.37 -5.73 8.64
C ALA A 99 -9.68 -6.01 7.88
N THR A 100 -10.80 -5.43 8.30
CA THR A 100 -12.08 -5.55 7.60
C THR A 100 -12.05 -4.84 6.25
N ILE A 101 -11.48 -3.64 6.19
CA ILE A 101 -11.31 -2.89 4.93
C ILE A 101 -10.35 -3.63 3.99
N ALA A 102 -9.20 -4.08 4.51
CA ALA A 102 -8.23 -4.84 3.73
C ALA A 102 -8.83 -6.10 3.08
N ARG A 103 -9.66 -6.85 3.81
CA ARG A 103 -10.36 -8.04 3.26
C ARG A 103 -11.32 -7.68 2.13
N ARG A 104 -12.02 -6.54 2.23
CA ARG A 104 -12.91 -6.06 1.15
C ARG A 104 -12.13 -5.71 -0.12
N LEU A 105 -10.89 -5.25 0.04
CA LEU A 105 -9.94 -4.99 -1.06
C LEU A 105 -9.20 -6.24 -1.56
N GLY A 106 -9.55 -7.43 -1.04
CA GLY A 106 -9.02 -8.72 -1.48
C GLY A 106 -7.77 -9.20 -0.74
N GLY A 107 -7.36 -8.52 0.33
CA GLY A 107 -6.08 -8.78 1.00
C GLY A 107 -6.14 -8.87 2.51
N GLN A 108 -4.96 -8.86 3.11
CA GLN A 108 -4.77 -8.91 4.56
C GLN A 108 -3.76 -7.88 5.04
N ILE A 109 -3.89 -7.47 6.30
CA ILE A 109 -2.92 -6.59 6.96
C ILE A 109 -1.69 -7.40 7.37
N VAL A 110 -0.52 -6.84 7.08
CA VAL A 110 0.77 -7.30 7.59
C VAL A 110 1.31 -6.18 8.49
N ALA A 111 1.03 -6.29 9.80
CA ALA A 111 1.46 -5.33 10.81
C ALA A 111 2.87 -5.66 11.30
N VAL A 112 3.82 -4.75 11.07
CA VAL A 112 5.26 -4.95 11.34
C VAL A 112 5.91 -3.69 11.91
N ASP A 113 7.12 -3.83 12.45
CA ASP A 113 7.90 -2.69 12.96
C ASP A 113 8.84 -2.21 11.85
N ILE A 114 8.41 -1.20 11.09
CA ILE A 114 9.13 -0.67 9.92
C ILE A 114 9.46 0.80 10.07
N ARG A 115 9.25 1.40 11.25
CA ARG A 115 9.67 2.75 11.59
C ARG A 115 11.12 2.79 12.07
N LYS A 116 11.90 3.78 11.60
CA LYS A 116 13.32 3.95 11.98
C LYS A 116 13.56 4.21 13.48
N ALA A 117 12.66 4.94 14.12
CA ALA A 117 12.69 5.24 15.54
C ALA A 117 11.30 5.73 15.99
N PRO A 118 10.92 5.61 17.28
CA PRO A 118 9.66 6.16 17.78
C PRO A 118 9.44 7.63 17.34
N GLY A 119 8.29 7.91 16.73
CA GLY A 119 7.94 9.24 16.21
C GLY A 119 8.58 9.64 14.86
N SER A 120 9.50 8.83 14.30
CA SER A 120 10.10 9.11 13.00
C SER A 120 9.12 8.93 11.85
N ILE A 121 9.00 9.90 10.95
CA ILE A 121 8.20 9.79 9.72
C ILE A 121 8.88 8.97 8.61
N HIS A 122 10.00 8.30 8.91
CA HIS A 122 10.78 7.55 7.94
C HIS A 122 10.76 6.06 8.24
N HIS A 123 10.53 5.29 7.17
CA HIS A 123 10.67 3.84 7.20
C HIS A 123 12.13 3.44 7.43
N ASP A 124 12.35 2.40 8.24
CA ASP A 124 13.60 1.68 8.28
C ASP A 124 13.70 0.79 7.03
N VAL A 125 14.59 1.15 6.11
CA VAL A 125 14.78 0.45 4.84
C VAL A 125 15.20 -1.02 5.05
N THR A 126 15.95 -1.31 6.12
CA THR A 126 16.40 -2.68 6.42
C THR A 126 15.24 -3.55 6.87
N GLN A 127 14.41 -3.05 7.79
CA GLN A 127 13.21 -3.76 8.23
C GLN A 127 12.20 -3.92 7.10
N LEU A 128 11.99 -2.85 6.31
CA LEU A 128 11.08 -2.90 5.17
C LEU A 128 11.49 -3.97 4.16
N ALA A 129 12.77 -4.01 3.77
CA ALA A 129 13.30 -5.03 2.85
C ALA A 129 13.19 -6.45 3.43
N LEU A 130 13.45 -6.61 4.74
CA LEU A 130 13.33 -7.90 5.43
C LEU A 130 11.89 -8.44 5.38
N HIS A 131 10.91 -7.59 5.70
CA HIS A 131 9.50 -7.97 5.72
C HIS A 131 8.94 -8.23 4.32
N LEU A 132 9.29 -7.40 3.32
CA LEU A 132 8.94 -7.66 1.92
C LEU A 132 9.51 -9.01 1.46
N GLY A 133 10.79 -9.29 1.77
CA GLY A 133 11.39 -10.58 1.44
C GLY A 133 10.71 -11.76 2.13
N HIS A 134 10.20 -11.59 3.35
CA HIS A 134 9.44 -12.64 4.04
C HIS A 134 8.10 -12.93 3.37
N ILE A 135 7.31 -11.89 3.07
CA ILE A 135 6.02 -12.00 2.36
C ILE A 135 6.23 -12.70 1.02
N MET A 136 7.22 -12.23 0.25
CA MET A 136 7.50 -12.75 -1.08
C MET A 136 7.92 -14.22 -1.06
N ARG A 137 8.73 -14.64 -0.08
CA ARG A 137 9.12 -16.05 0.07
C ARG A 137 7.97 -16.95 0.50
N GLN A 138 7.10 -16.51 1.41
CA GLN A 138 5.99 -17.33 1.89
C GLN A 138 4.95 -17.60 0.81
N SER A 139 4.73 -16.65 -0.09
CA SER A 139 3.78 -16.81 -1.20
C SER A 139 4.26 -17.76 -2.29
N LEU A 140 5.58 -18.00 -2.40
CA LEU A 140 6.17 -18.91 -3.39
C LEU A 140 6.09 -20.40 -3.00
N VAL A 141 5.66 -20.72 -1.77
CA VAL A 141 5.57 -22.09 -1.24
C VAL A 141 4.11 -22.62 -1.28
N GLY A 142 3.18 -21.84 -1.82
CA GLY A 142 1.75 -22.17 -1.94
C GLY A 142 1.34 -22.70 -3.30
#